data_AF-A0A1F6H4K6-F1
#
_entry.id   AF-A0A1F6H4K6-F1
#
_cell.length_a   1.000
_cell.length_b   1.000
_cell.length_c   1.000
_cell.angle_alpha   90.00
_cell.angle_beta   90.00
_cell.angle_gamma   90.00
#
_symmetry.space_group_name_H-M   'P 1'
#
loop_
_entity.id
_entity.type
_entity.pdbx_description
1 polymer ?
#
loop_
_entity_poly.entity_id
_entity_poly.type
_entity_poly.pdbx_seq_one_letter_code
_entity_poly.pdbx_strand_id
1 'polypeptide(L)'
;MVQYKLDSWNEESATQRQIDYIQILSNYPDTKDKDEEDIRFFLSQRKKGRIEELTKTEASELIVTLLERPVKYVFLCGKEKFLNKKDYNRYDILGELEACLHECQTDVNACPKWFEE
;
A
#
# COMPACT_ATOMS: atom_id res chain seq x y z
N MET A 1 -38.74 5.43 21.55
CA MET A 1 -37.49 6.00 21.01
C MET A 1 -36.54 4.84 20.77
N VAL A 2 -36.30 4.49 19.50
CA VAL A 2 -35.38 3.40 19.15
C VAL A 2 -33.98 3.99 19.19
N GLN A 3 -33.23 3.65 20.23
CA GLN A 3 -31.82 3.99 20.35
C GLN A 3 -31.06 3.08 19.39
N TYR A 4 -30.71 3.59 18.21
CA TYR A 4 -29.79 2.87 17.32
C TYR A 4 -28.43 2.82 18.01
N LYS A 5 -28.01 1.62 18.43
CA LYS A 5 -26.62 1.34 18.80
C LYS A 5 -25.76 1.50 17.55
N LEU A 6 -25.10 2.64 17.43
CA LEU A 6 -24.06 2.91 16.42
C LEU A 6 -22.67 2.39 16.85
N ASP A 7 -22.60 1.62 17.95
CA ASP A 7 -21.34 1.33 18.64
C ASP A 7 -21.06 -0.18 18.70
N SER A 8 -20.56 -0.78 17.61
CA SER A 8 -20.00 -2.15 17.70
C SER A 8 -19.06 -2.57 16.59
N TRP A 9 -19.01 -1.90 15.44
CA TRP A 9 -18.25 -2.39 14.29
C TRP A 9 -16.78 -1.89 14.23
N ASN A 10 -16.44 -0.85 14.99
CA ASN A 10 -15.13 -0.18 14.92
C ASN A 10 -14.09 -0.63 15.97
N GLU A 11 -14.51 -1.28 17.06
CA GLU A 11 -13.60 -1.61 18.18
C GLU A 11 -13.08 -3.06 18.17
N GLU A 12 -13.51 -3.88 17.22
CA GLU A 12 -12.98 -5.23 17.10
C GLU A 12 -11.48 -5.19 16.75
N SER A 13 -10.73 -6.18 17.25
CA SER A 13 -9.34 -6.38 16.90
C SER A 13 -9.17 -6.48 15.38
N ALA A 14 -8.04 -5.99 14.87
CA ALA A 14 -7.67 -6.12 13.47
C ALA A 14 -7.80 -7.58 12.99
N THR A 15 -8.30 -7.74 11.78
CA THR A 15 -8.41 -9.06 11.17
C THR A 15 -7.02 -9.59 10.78
N GLN A 16 -6.85 -10.91 10.74
CA GLN A 16 -5.58 -11.51 10.30
C GLN A 16 -5.14 -10.97 8.93
N ARG A 17 -6.08 -10.80 7.99
CA ARG A 17 -5.79 -10.23 6.66
C ARG A 17 -5.22 -8.82 6.72
N GLN A 18 -5.66 -7.98 7.66
CA GLN A 18 -5.10 -6.64 7.82
C GLN A 18 -3.67 -6.70 8.39
N ILE A 19 -3.43 -7.59 9.36
CA ILE A 19 -2.08 -7.81 9.92
C ILE A 19 -1.13 -8.32 8.83
N ASP A 20 -1.54 -9.32 8.07
CA ASP A 20 -0.75 -9.87 6.96
C ASP A 20 -0.46 -8.78 5.92
N TYR A 21 -1.44 -7.93 5.62
CA TYR A 21 -1.25 -6.88 4.64
C TYR A 21 -0.30 -5.77 5.12
N ILE A 22 -0.35 -5.40 6.40
CA ILE A 22 0.64 -4.50 7.01
C ILE A 22 2.05 -5.08 6.85
N GLN A 23 2.22 -6.38 7.11
CA GLN A 23 3.52 -7.07 6.96
C GLN A 23 4.01 -7.11 5.52
N ILE A 24 3.11 -7.32 4.55
CA ILE A 24 3.45 -7.26 3.12
C ILE A 24 3.90 -5.85 2.75
N LEU A 25 3.13 -4.84 3.14
CA LEU A 25 3.42 -3.45 2.79
C LEU A 25 4.74 -2.95 3.42
N SER A 26 5.11 -3.42 4.60
CA SER A 26 6.33 -3.00 5.29
C SER A 26 7.61 -3.75 4.88
N ASN A 27 7.52 -4.70 3.94
CA ASN A 27 8.67 -5.50 3.51
C ASN A 27 9.19 -5.12 2.11
N TYR A 28 8.76 -3.99 1.57
CA TYR A 28 9.30 -3.43 0.33
C TYR A 28 10.77 -3.04 0.52
N PRO A 29 11.72 -3.54 -0.29
CA PRO A 29 13.16 -3.32 -0.09
C PRO A 29 13.54 -1.85 0.07
N ASP A 30 12.95 -0.98 -0.74
CA ASP A 30 13.28 0.45 -0.78
C ASP A 30 12.76 1.24 0.43
N THR A 31 11.78 0.69 1.17
CA THR A 31 11.01 1.47 2.16
C THR A 31 10.90 0.79 3.51
N LYS A 32 11.38 -0.45 3.65
CA LYS A 32 11.27 -1.29 4.85
C LYS A 32 11.66 -0.56 6.14
N ASP A 33 12.83 0.06 6.17
CA ASP A 33 13.32 0.74 7.38
C ASP A 33 12.42 1.92 7.76
N LYS A 34 11.95 2.67 6.77
CA LYS A 34 11.05 3.81 6.96
C LYS A 34 9.64 3.36 7.38
N ASP A 35 9.16 2.26 6.82
CA ASP A 35 7.90 1.65 7.23
C ASP A 35 7.96 1.17 8.68
N GLU A 36 9.07 0.54 9.09
CA GLU A 36 9.26 0.11 10.47
C GLU A 36 9.26 1.29 11.45
N GLU A 37 9.93 2.39 11.10
CA GLU A 37 9.88 3.64 11.89
C GLU A 37 8.46 4.17 12.05
N ASP A 38 7.70 4.25 10.96
CA ASP A 38 6.36 4.84 10.98
C ASP A 38 5.35 3.91 11.67
N ILE A 39 5.49 2.59 11.52
CA ILE A 39 4.72 1.61 12.29
C ILE A 39 4.99 1.78 13.78
N ARG A 40 6.27 1.87 14.19
CA ARG A 40 6.63 2.11 15.61
C ARG A 40 6.06 3.43 16.12
N PHE A 41 6.16 4.50 15.32
CA PHE A 41 5.59 5.79 15.67
C PHE A 41 4.07 5.70 15.82
N PHE A 42 3.36 5.12 14.86
CA PHE A 42 1.91 4.94 14.89
C PHE A 42 1.47 4.15 16.13
N LEU A 43 2.12 3.02 16.41
CA LEU A 43 1.85 2.19 17.59
C LEU A 43 2.05 2.98 18.89
N SER A 44 3.10 3.81 18.99
CA SER A 44 3.34 4.65 20.15
C SER A 44 2.21 5.67 20.38
N GLN A 45 1.70 6.30 19.31
CA GLN A 45 0.60 7.27 19.38
C GLN A 45 -0.70 6.61 19.85
N ARG A 46 -0.90 5.33 19.51
CA ARG A 46 -2.04 4.52 19.93
C ARG A 46 -1.83 3.76 21.25
N LYS A 47 -0.66 3.91 21.89
CA LYS A 47 -0.25 3.21 23.12
C LYS A 47 -0.32 1.67 22.98
N LYS A 48 0.17 1.15 21.84
CA LYS A 48 0.19 -0.27 21.50
C LYS A 48 1.63 -0.78 21.41
N GLY A 49 1.85 -2.06 21.73
CA GLY A 49 3.18 -2.68 21.64
C GLY A 49 3.46 -3.32 20.28
N ARG A 50 2.40 -3.79 19.59
CA ARG A 50 2.49 -4.57 18.35
C ARG A 50 1.25 -4.38 17.50
N ILE A 51 1.37 -4.70 16.20
CA ILE A 51 0.31 -4.49 15.21
C ILE A 51 -0.94 -5.34 15.46
N GLU A 52 -0.81 -6.49 16.13
CA GLU A 52 -1.93 -7.38 16.49
C GLU A 52 -2.86 -6.77 17.55
N GLU A 53 -2.41 -5.73 18.25
CA GLU A 53 -3.21 -5.02 19.26
C GLU A 53 -4.03 -3.86 18.67
N LEU A 54 -3.88 -3.60 17.37
CA LEU A 54 -4.66 -2.59 16.65
C LEU A 54 -6.12 -3.02 16.54
N THR A 55 -7.02 -2.05 16.60
CA THR A 55 -8.40 -2.22 16.15
C THR A 55 -8.47 -2.29 14.62
N LYS A 56 -9.60 -2.76 14.07
CA LYS A 56 -9.85 -2.74 12.62
C LYS A 56 -9.67 -1.35 12.00
N THR A 57 -10.12 -0.30 12.70
CA THR A 57 -10.00 1.08 12.24
C THR A 57 -8.54 1.51 12.21
N GLU A 58 -7.81 1.31 13.30
CA GLU A 58 -6.39 1.69 13.38
C GLU A 58 -5.53 0.92 12.37
N ALA A 59 -5.79 -0.37 12.17
CA ALA A 59 -5.11 -1.16 11.16
C ALA A 59 -5.39 -0.64 9.74
N SER A 60 -6.63 -0.22 9.46
CA SER A 60 -6.98 0.38 8.16
C SER A 60 -6.30 1.73 7.95
N GLU A 61 -6.24 2.57 8.99
CA GLU A 61 -5.49 3.84 8.96
C GLU A 61 -4.00 3.61 8.65
N LEU A 62 -3.38 2.65 9.34
CA LEU A 62 -1.98 2.30 9.11
C LEU A 62 -1.74 1.77 7.69
N ILE A 63 -2.64 0.92 7.18
CA ILE A 63 -2.57 0.42 5.80
C ILE A 63 -2.61 1.58 4.80
N VAL A 64 -3.49 2.57 4.99
CA VAL A 64 -3.57 3.74 4.11
C VAL A 64 -2.26 4.51 4.13
N THR A 65 -1.68 4.76 5.31
CA THR A 65 -0.38 5.44 5.43
C THR A 65 0.74 4.69 4.70
N LEU A 66 0.79 3.36 4.85
CA LEU A 66 1.80 2.54 4.18
C LEU A 66 1.60 2.52 2.66
N LEU A 67 0.35 2.50 2.19
CA LEU A 67 0.01 2.48 0.77
C LEU A 67 0.42 3.75 0.02
N GLU A 68 0.41 4.90 0.70
CA GLU A 68 0.81 6.18 0.13
C GLU A 68 2.33 6.32 -0.04
N ARG A 69 3.12 5.43 0.57
CA ARG A 69 4.57 5.47 0.49
C ARG A 69 5.05 5.33 -0.96
N PRO A 70 5.87 6.27 -1.47
CA PRO A 70 6.53 6.11 -2.76
C PRO A 70 7.55 4.97 -2.73
N VAL A 71 7.48 4.11 -3.74
CA VAL A 71 8.41 3.01 -4.04
C VAL A 71 8.86 3.13 -5.49
N LYS A 72 10.05 2.60 -5.79
CA LYS A 72 10.58 2.66 -7.14
C LYS A 72 9.87 1.63 -8.02
N TYR A 73 9.36 2.09 -9.15
CA TYR A 73 8.82 1.26 -10.22
C TYR A 73 9.71 1.35 -11.45
N VAL A 74 10.01 0.21 -12.06
CA VAL A 74 10.79 0.13 -13.30
C VAL A 74 9.86 -0.36 -14.41
N PHE A 75 9.65 0.49 -15.40
CA PHE A 75 8.85 0.13 -16.58
C PHE A 75 9.59 -0.90 -17.45
N LEU A 76 8.84 -1.58 -18.33
CA LEU A 76 9.39 -2.50 -19.33
C LEU A 76 10.55 -1.92 -20.16
N CYS A 77 10.52 -0.61 -20.43
CA CYS A 77 11.59 0.08 -21.17
C CYS A 77 12.81 0.49 -20.31
N GLY A 78 12.86 0.08 -19.03
CA GLY A 78 13.91 0.41 -18.08
C GLY A 78 13.82 1.81 -17.47
N LYS A 79 12.85 2.63 -17.90
CA LYS A 79 12.59 3.92 -17.24
C LYS A 79 12.12 3.69 -15.81
N GLU A 80 12.48 4.63 -14.94
CA GLU A 80 12.16 4.55 -13.51
C GLU A 80 11.18 5.67 -13.12
N LYS A 81 10.27 5.37 -12.20
CA LYS A 81 9.38 6.35 -11.59
C LYS A 81 9.06 5.94 -10.16
N PHE A 82 8.89 6.92 -9.28
CA PHE A 82 8.35 6.67 -7.95
C PHE A 82 6.83 6.64 -8.01
N LEU A 83 6.23 5.53 -7.58
CA LEU A 83 4.80 5.32 -7.48
C LEU A 83 4.45 5.04 -6.02
N ASN A 84 3.24 5.40 -5.58
CA ASN A 84 2.78 4.90 -4.29
C ASN A 84 2.59 3.37 -4.36
N LYS A 85 2.64 2.67 -3.21
CA LYS A 85 2.48 1.22 -3.17
C LYS A 85 1.12 0.75 -3.66
N LYS A 86 0.07 1.56 -3.55
CA LYS A 86 -1.26 1.24 -4.08
C LYS A 86 -1.22 1.07 -5.61
N ASP A 87 -0.62 2.00 -6.31
CA ASP A 87 -0.49 1.97 -7.76
C ASP A 87 0.51 0.90 -8.18
N TYR A 88 1.64 0.76 -7.48
CA TYR A 88 2.58 -0.35 -7.67
C TYR A 88 1.85 -1.71 -7.60
N ASN A 89 1.12 -1.97 -6.51
CA ASN A 89 0.39 -3.23 -6.31
C ASN A 89 -0.67 -3.45 -7.41
N ARG A 90 -1.35 -2.39 -7.84
CA ARG A 90 -2.32 -2.47 -8.93
C ARG A 90 -1.65 -2.94 -10.22
N TYR A 91 -0.50 -2.36 -10.56
CA TYR A 91 0.22 -2.70 -11.78
C TYR A 91 0.94 -4.04 -11.71
N ASP A 92 1.37 -4.47 -10.52
CA ASP A 92 1.89 -5.82 -10.30
C ASP A 92 0.85 -6.90 -10.63
N ILE A 93 -0.43 -6.62 -10.35
CA ILE A 93 -1.55 -7.52 -10.64
C ILE A 93 -2.03 -7.40 -12.10
N LEU A 94 -2.19 -6.18 -12.62
CA LEU A 94 -2.77 -5.92 -13.94
C LEU A 94 -1.76 -6.02 -15.09
N GLY A 95 -0.47 -5.93 -14.78
CA GLY A 95 0.64 -6.04 -15.72
C GLY A 95 1.21 -4.71 -16.20
N GLU A 96 2.33 -4.81 -16.93
CA GLU A 96 3.15 -3.69 -17.37
C GLU A 96 2.44 -2.74 -18.35
N LEU A 97 1.48 -3.25 -19.12
CA LEU A 97 0.69 -2.45 -20.06
C LEU A 97 -0.15 -1.41 -19.32
N GLU A 98 -0.81 -1.83 -18.25
CA GLU A 98 -1.61 -0.96 -17.40
C GLU A 98 -0.73 0.13 -16.77
N ALA A 99 0.46 -0.24 -16.29
CA ALA A 99 1.43 0.71 -15.75
C ALA A 99 1.83 1.75 -16.81
N CYS A 100 2.17 1.30 -18.01
CA CYS A 100 2.58 2.20 -19.10
C CYS A 100 1.44 3.11 -19.55
N LEU A 101 0.21 2.60 -19.64
CA LEU A 101 -0.97 3.37 -20.03
C LEU A 101 -1.28 4.51 -19.04
N HIS A 102 -1.09 4.27 -17.74
CA HIS A 102 -1.48 5.22 -16.70
C HIS A 102 -0.35 6.12 -16.21
N GLU A 103 0.89 5.62 -16.18
CA GLU A 103 2.01 6.30 -15.52
C GLU A 103 3.07 6.83 -16.48
N CYS A 104 3.13 6.33 -17.71
CA CYS A 104 4.10 6.75 -18.71
C CYS A 104 3.64 8.02 -19.43
N GLN A 105 4.59 8.90 -19.76
CA GLN A 105 4.32 10.08 -20.59
C GLN A 105 4.24 9.75 -22.08
N THR A 106 4.75 8.58 -22.49
CA THR A 106 4.74 8.12 -23.87
C THR A 106 3.51 7.26 -24.10
N ASP A 107 2.73 7.58 -25.14
CA ASP A 107 1.64 6.71 -25.60
C ASP A 107 2.20 5.31 -25.87
N VAL A 108 1.54 4.28 -25.35
CA VAL A 108 1.98 2.89 -25.48
C VAL A 108 2.08 2.46 -26.95
N ASN A 109 1.23 3.00 -27.83
CA ASN A 109 1.26 2.73 -29.27
C ASN A 109 2.44 3.43 -29.97
N ALA A 110 3.03 4.43 -29.33
CA ALA A 110 4.20 5.15 -29.82
C ALA A 110 5.51 4.65 -29.15
N CYS A 111 5.42 3.75 -28.18
CA CYS A 111 6.57 3.22 -27.47
C CYS A 111 7.14 2.00 -28.20
N PRO A 112 8.36 2.07 -28.77
CA PRO A 112 8.94 0.98 -29.56
C PRO A 112 9.08 -0.33 -28.78
N LYS A 113 9.26 -0.22 -27.45
CA LYS A 113 9.48 -1.37 -26.57
C LYS A 113 8.35 -2.41 -26.61
N TRP A 114 7.12 -2.00 -26.92
CA TRP A 114 5.97 -2.91 -27.05
C TRP A 114 5.97 -3.74 -28.34
N PHE A 115 6.83 -3.41 -29.30
CA PHE A 115 6.90 -4.04 -30.62
C PHE A 115 8.26 -4.69 -30.90
N GLU A 116 9.15 -4.73 -29.91
CA GLU A 116 10.40 -5.49 -29.99
C GLU A 116 10.08 -6.98 -29.79
N GLU A 117 10.53 -7.82 -30.74
CA GLU A 117 10.38 -9.30 -30.70
C GLU A 117 11.27 -9.98 -29.64
#